data_AF-A0A2E2LEG4-F1
#
_entry.id   AF-A0A2E2LEG4-F1
#
_cell.length_a   1.000
_cell.length_b   1.000
_cell.length_c   1.000
_cell.angle_alpha   90.00
_cell.angle_beta   90.00
_cell.angle_gamma   90.00
#
_symmetry.space_group_name_H-M   'P 1'
#
loop_
_entity.id
_entity.type
_entity.pdbx_description
1 polymer ?
#
loop_
_entity_poly.entity_id
_entity_poly.type
_entity_poly.pdbx_seq_one_letter_code
_entity_poly.pdbx_strand_id
1 'polypeptide(L)' 'MVRSYDRKTDRAGADRPVRVRFVRREEIDAEKVAEVLIRLALRAAGDGTATGRAGEHLRGLLEPRR' A
#
# COMPACT_ATOMS: atom_id res chain seq x y z
N MET A 1 37.99 -2.09 -4.83
CA MET A 1 38.01 -3.56 -4.85
C MET A 1 36.56 -4.04 -4.71
N VAL A 2 35.92 -4.50 -5.78
CA VAL A 2 34.51 -4.93 -5.75
C VAL A 2 34.47 -6.45 -5.56
N ARG A 3 33.88 -6.92 -4.46
CA ARG A 3 33.66 -8.36 -4.24
C ARG A 3 32.51 -8.81 -5.16
N SER A 4 32.85 -9.52 -6.24
CA SER A 4 31.88 -10.27 -7.02
C SER A 4 31.46 -11.50 -6.21
N TYR A 5 30.19 -11.58 -5.84
CA TYR A 5 29.62 -12.77 -5.22
C TYR A 5 28.99 -13.63 -6.32
N ASP A 6 29.69 -14.70 -6.70
CA ASP A 6 29.12 -15.74 -7.55
C ASP A 6 28.14 -16.59 -6.74
N ARG A 7 26.86 -16.54 -7.10
CA ARG A 7 25.82 -17.34 -6.43
C ARG A 7 25.99 -18.80 -6.86
N LYS A 8 26.31 -19.67 -5.89
CA LYS A 8 26.58 -21.12 -6.10
C LYS A 8 25.34 -22.01 -6.11
N THR A 9 24.16 -21.46 -5.88
CA THR A 9 22.89 -22.20 -5.87
C THR A 9 22.02 -21.80 -7.03
N ASP A 10 21.57 -22.81 -7.79
CA ASP A 10 20.55 -22.63 -8.83
C ASP A 10 19.29 -22.03 -8.21
N ARG A 11 18.80 -20.96 -8.84
CA ARG A 11 17.51 -20.38 -8.50
C ARG A 11 16.46 -21.37 -8.96
N ALA A 12 15.67 -21.92 -8.04
CA ALA A 12 14.51 -22.73 -8.42
C ALA A 12 13.68 -21.95 -9.46
N GLY A 13 13.38 -22.60 -10.59
CA GLY A 13 12.59 -22.02 -11.66
C GLY A 13 11.27 -21.46 -11.12
N ALA A 14 10.80 -20.38 -11.72
CA ALA A 14 9.55 -19.73 -11.33
C ALA A 14 8.31 -20.64 -11.55
N ASP A 15 8.49 -21.81 -12.18
CA ASP A 15 7.45 -22.76 -12.58
C ASP A 15 6.94 -23.66 -11.44
N ARG A 16 7.02 -23.20 -10.17
CA ARG A 16 6.42 -23.97 -9.07
C ARG A 16 4.91 -24.07 -9.31
N PRO A 17 4.32 -25.28 -9.36
CA PRO A 17 2.88 -25.42 -9.59
C PRO A 17 2.12 -24.79 -8.42
N VAL A 18 1.43 -23.67 -8.69
CA VAL A 18 0.56 -23.00 -7.72
C VAL A 18 -0.86 -23.54 -7.88
N ARG A 19 -1.43 -24.10 -6.81
CA ARG A 19 -2.85 -24.45 -6.78
C ARG A 19 -3.65 -23.22 -6.35
N VAL A 20 -4.38 -22.63 -7.30
CA VAL A 20 -5.26 -21.48 -7.04
C VAL A 20 -6.66 -22.01 -6.74
N ARG A 21 -7.26 -21.56 -5.63
CA ARG A 21 -8.67 -21.80 -5.32
C ARG A 21 -9.41 -20.47 -5.34
N PHE A 22 -10.39 -20.35 -6.22
CA PHE A 22 -11.31 -19.22 -6.18
C PHE A 22 -12.20 -19.33 -4.94
N VAL A 23 -12.19 -18.29 -4.12
CA VAL A 23 -13.08 -18.18 -2.96
C VAL A 23 -13.92 -16.92 -3.18
N ARG A 24 -15.23 -17.11 -3.35
CA ARG A 24 -16.17 -16.00 -3.40
C ARG A 24 -16.22 -15.39 -2.00
N ARG A 25 -15.68 -14.19 -1.85
CA ARG A 25 -15.77 -13.41 -0.61
C ARG A 25 -16.95 -12.45 -0.72
N GLU A 26 -17.40 -11.99 0.44
CA GLU A 26 -18.33 -10.86 0.50
C GLU A 26 -17.72 -9.65 -0.21
N GLU A 27 -18.59 -8.89 -0.87
CA GLU A 27 -18.18 -7.66 -1.51
C GLU A 27 -17.70 -6.67 -0.46
N ILE A 28 -16.56 -6.06 -0.72
CA ILE A 28 -16.00 -5.07 0.19
C ILE A 28 -16.86 -3.81 0.09
N ASP A 29 -17.33 -3.34 1.23
CA ASP A 29 -17.97 -2.04 1.34
C ASP A 29 -16.96 -0.93 1.02
N ALA A 30 -16.99 -0.46 -0.22
CA ALA A 30 -16.06 0.51 -0.75
C ALA A 30 -16.14 1.86 -0.01
N GLU A 31 -17.33 2.25 0.44
CA GLU A 31 -17.53 3.50 1.19
C GLU A 31 -16.84 3.42 2.54
N LYS A 32 -17.02 2.31 3.26
CA LYS A 32 -16.39 2.08 4.56
C LYS A 32 -14.88 1.97 4.47
N VAL A 33 -14.37 1.36 3.41
CA VAL A 33 -12.92 1.34 3.13
C VAL A 33 -12.40 2.73 2.83
N ALA A 34 -13.09 3.49 1.99
CA ALA A 34 -12.70 4.87 1.66
C ALA A 34 -12.64 5.73 2.93
N GLU A 35 -13.64 5.64 3.80
CA GLU A 35 -13.67 6.35 5.07
C GLU A 35 -12.44 6.03 5.93
N VAL A 36 -12.12 4.74 6.11
CA VAL A 36 -10.96 4.32 6.92
C VAL A 36 -9.66 4.84 6.32
N LEU A 37 -9.50 4.76 4.99
CA LEU A 37 -8.30 5.26 4.31
C LEU A 37 -8.14 6.78 4.45
N ILE A 38 -9.24 7.53 4.34
CA ILE A 38 -9.25 8.99 4.55
C ILE A 38 -8.86 9.32 6.00
N ARG A 39 -9.42 8.63 7.00
CA ARG A 39 -9.07 8.82 8.41
C ARG A 39 -7.59 8.53 8.69
N LEU A 40 -7.05 7.46 8.11
CA LEU A 40 -5.64 7.10 8.24
C LEU A 40 -4.73 8.18 7.62
N ALA A 41 -5.05 8.66 6.43
CA ALA A 41 -4.31 9.74 5.78
C ALA A 41 -4.34 11.01 6.64
N LEU A 42 -5.52 11.44 7.10
CA LEU A 42 -5.67 12.64 7.94
C LEU A 42 -4.95 12.53 9.29
N ARG A 43 -4.87 11.32 9.86
CA ARG A 43 -4.11 11.06 11.10
C ARG A 43 -2.60 11.17 10.88
N ALA A 44 -2.10 10.68 9.75
CA ALA A 44 -0.67 10.72 9.41
C ALA A 44 -0.19 12.08 8.90
N ALA A 45 -1.09 13.05 8.70
CA ALA A 45 -0.76 14.38 8.21
C ALA A 45 0.24 15.07 9.14
N GLY A 46 1.39 15.48 8.61
CA GLY A 46 2.53 16.03 9.35
C GLY A 46 3.69 15.05 9.58
N ASP A 47 3.52 13.75 9.31
CA ASP A 47 4.56 12.73 9.60
C ASP A 47 5.65 12.65 8.51
N GLY A 48 5.64 13.52 7.50
CA GLY A 48 6.63 13.54 6.40
C GLY A 48 6.61 12.31 5.46
N THR A 49 5.72 11.35 5.70
CA THR A 49 5.54 10.16 4.87
C THR A 49 4.66 10.45 3.64
N ALA A 50 4.63 9.52 2.67
CA ALA A 50 3.73 9.63 1.51
C ALA A 50 2.25 9.72 1.94
N THR A 51 1.85 8.94 2.94
CA THR A 51 0.51 8.98 3.53
C THR A 51 0.25 10.30 4.26
N GLY A 52 1.25 10.85 4.93
CA GLY A 52 1.16 12.16 5.58
C GLY A 52 0.94 13.30 4.60
N ARG A 53 1.65 13.31 3.45
CA ARG A 53 1.42 14.31 2.38
C ARG A 53 0.02 14.22 1.78
N ALA A 54 -0.50 13.01 1.58
CA ALA A 54 -1.89 12.82 1.15
C ALA A 54 -2.87 13.36 2.20
N GLY A 55 -2.59 13.15 3.49
CA GLY A 55 -3.35 13.70 4.60
C GLY A 55 -3.36 15.23 4.64
N GLU A 56 -2.21 15.87 4.43
CA GLU A 56 -2.08 17.34 4.35
C GLU A 56 -2.90 17.90 3.19
N HIS A 57 -2.81 17.27 2.03
CA HIS A 57 -3.61 17.67 0.87
C HIS A 57 -5.11 17.57 1.17
N LEU A 58 -5.56 16.47 1.79
CA LEU A 58 -6.95 16.29 2.19
C LEU A 58 -7.39 17.34 3.22
N ARG A 59 -6.56 17.70 4.21
CA ARG A 59 -6.87 18.80 5.14
C ARG A 59 -7.09 20.10 4.40
N GLY A 60 -6.22 20.45 3.45
CA GLY A 60 -6.36 21.67 2.65
C GLY A 60 -7.62 21.71 1.78
N LEU A 61 -8.15 20.55 1.35
CA LEU A 61 -9.43 20.47 0.63
C LEU A 61 -10.65 20.62 1.56
N LEU A 62 -10.52 20.19 2.81
CA LEU A 62 -11.58 20.24 3.82
C LEU A 62 -11.63 21.57 4.57
N GLU A 63 -10.54 22.35 4.54
CA GLU A 63 -10.52 23.71 5.08
C GLU A 63 -11.35 24.65 4.20
N PRO A 64 -12.32 25.40 4.76
CA PRO A 64 -13.07 26.37 3.99
C PRO A 64 -12.11 27.44 3.46
N ARG A 65 -12.10 27.64 2.12
CA ARG A 65 -11.39 28.80 1.52
C ARG A 65 -11.97 30.06 2.14
N ARG A 66 -11.13 30.75 2.90
CA ARG A 66 -11.46 32.03 3.52
C ARG A 66 -11.44 33.15 2.49
#